data_AF-A0A0B7KER0-F1
#
_entry.id   AF-A0A0B7KER0-F1
#
_cell.length_a   1.000
_cell.length_b   1.000
_cell.length_c   1.000
_cell.angle_alpha   90.00
_cell.angle_beta   90.00
_cell.angle_gamma   90.00
#
_symmetry.space_group_name_H-M   'P 1'
#
loop_
_entity.id
_entity.type
_entity.pdbx_description
1 polymer ?
#
loop_
_entity_poly.entity_id
_entity_poly.type
_entity_poly.pdbx_seq_one_letter_code
_entity_poly.pdbx_strand_id
1 'polypeptide(L)'
;MHKAPHVFPLVGGRKVEHLHDNIKALSVRLTDDQVKYIESIKSFDLGFPLDFIGEDPRETGQSTPMMESLLGGKIAWKKTSTAMGYI
;
A
#
# COMPACT_ATOMS: atom_id res chain seq x y z
N MET A 1 -0.06 -6.52 -8.46
CA MET A 1 0.37 -6.55 -7.05
C MET A 1 0.65 -5.12 -6.61
N HIS A 2 -0.32 -4.47 -5.98
CA HIS A 2 -0.16 -3.17 -5.35
C HIS A 2 -0.38 -3.35 -3.84
N LYS A 3 0.33 -2.60 -2.98
CA LYS A 3 0.16 -2.71 -1.53
C LYS A 3 -1.15 -2.11 -1.02
N ALA A 4 -1.67 -1.12 -1.73
CA ALA A 4 -2.89 -0.41 -1.39
C ALA A 4 -3.80 -0.28 -2.62
N PRO A 5 -5.11 -0.18 -2.44
CA PRO A 5 -6.03 0.08 -3.54
C PRO A 5 -5.82 1.48 -4.14
N HIS A 6 -6.24 1.64 -5.39
CA HIS A 6 -6.21 2.93 -6.09
C HIS A 6 -4.81 3.57 -6.25
N VAL A 7 -3.75 2.75 -6.24
CA VAL A 7 -2.38 3.21 -6.51
C VAL A 7 -2.08 3.11 -8.01
N PHE A 8 -1.83 4.26 -8.63
CA PHE A 8 -1.39 4.35 -10.02
C PHE A 8 0.02 4.95 -10.07
N PRO A 9 1.00 4.28 -10.67
CA PRO A 9 2.35 4.84 -10.78
C PRO A 9 2.33 6.02 -11.75
N LEU A 10 2.80 7.18 -11.28
CA LEU A 10 3.08 8.33 -12.15
C LEU A 10 4.50 8.21 -12.67
N VAL A 11 4.64 7.95 -13.96
CA VAL A 11 5.96 7.70 -14.57
C VAL A 11 6.40 8.91 -15.38
N GLY A 12 7.50 9.55 -14.94
CA GLY A 12 8.10 10.69 -15.62
C GLY A 12 9.22 10.27 -16.57
N GLY A 13 9.39 11.00 -17.67
CA GLY A 13 10.49 10.79 -18.62
C GLY A 13 10.92 12.10 -19.26
N ARG A 14 12.22 12.27 -19.51
CA ARG A 14 12.78 13.45 -20.21
C ARG A 14 13.23 13.15 -21.63
N LYS A 15 13.18 11.87 -22.03
CA LYS A 15 13.57 11.39 -23.36
C LYS A 15 12.58 10.33 -23.83
N VAL A 16 12.53 10.09 -25.13
CA VAL A 16 11.61 9.13 -25.76
C VAL A 16 11.90 7.71 -25.29
N GLU A 17 13.15 7.37 -25.01
CA GLU A 17 13.54 6.02 -24.56
C GLU A 17 12.87 5.65 -23.24
N HIS A 18 12.70 6.62 -22.31
CA HIS A 18 12.01 6.38 -21.04
C HIS A 18 10.55 5.98 -21.25
N LEU A 19 9.87 6.57 -22.25
CA LEU A 19 8.49 6.20 -22.58
C LEU A 19 8.42 4.75 -23.04
N HIS A 20 9.34 4.34 -23.92
CA HIS A 20 9.39 2.95 -24.40
C HIS A 20 9.71 1.96 -23.27
N ASP A 21 10.64 2.29 -22.38
CA ASP A 21 10.97 1.46 -21.23
C ASP A 21 9.80 1.34 -20.24
N ASN A 22 9.07 2.43 -19.99
CA ASN A 22 7.87 2.42 -19.14
C ASN A 22 6.77 1.52 -19.71
N ILE A 23 6.57 1.57 -21.03
CA ILE A 23 5.60 0.68 -21.71
C ILE A 23 6.06 -0.78 -21.58
N LYS A 24 7.35 -1.06 -21.75
CA LYS A 24 7.91 -2.41 -21.59
C LYS A 24 7.75 -2.93 -20.17
N ALA A 25 7.88 -2.07 -19.15
CA ALA A 25 7.68 -2.42 -17.75
C ALA A 25 6.28 -3.00 -17.45
N LEU A 26 5.25 -2.63 -18.23
CA LEU A 26 3.89 -3.17 -18.09
C LEU A 26 3.80 -4.68 -18.35
N SER A 27 4.77 -5.25 -19.09
CA SER A 27 4.84 -6.69 -19.35
C SER A 27 5.57 -7.48 -18.25
N VAL A 28 6.23 -6.79 -17.31
CA VAL A 28 6.98 -7.43 -16.24
C VAL A 28 6.05 -7.76 -15.09
N ARG A 29 6.08 -9.01 -14.64
CA ARG A 29 5.33 -9.48 -13.47
C ARG A 29 6.32 -10.05 -12.46
N LEU A 30 6.35 -9.47 -11.27
CA LEU A 30 7.18 -9.95 -10.17
C LEU A 30 6.49 -11.13 -9.49
N THR A 31 7.28 -12.11 -9.07
CA THR A 31 6.84 -13.17 -8.17
C THR A 31 6.78 -12.67 -6.73
N ASP A 32 5.98 -13.33 -5.88
CA ASP A 32 5.85 -12.96 -4.47
C ASP A 32 7.20 -12.93 -3.73
N ASP A 33 8.10 -13.87 -4.06
CA ASP A 33 9.42 -13.94 -3.44
C ASP A 33 10.34 -12.78 -3.89
N GLN A 34 10.25 -12.38 -5.16
CA GLN A 34 10.97 -11.20 -5.65
C GLN A 34 10.47 -9.92 -4.97
N VAL A 35 9.16 -9.81 -4.73
CA VAL A 35 8.60 -8.64 -4.03
C VAL A 35 9.04 -8.62 -2.56
N LYS A 36 8.95 -9.76 -1.86
CA LYS A 36 9.46 -9.88 -0.48
C LYS A 36 10.94 -9.50 -0.40
N TYR A 37 11.74 -9.94 -1.37
CA TYR A 37 13.15 -9.59 -1.43
C TYR A 37 13.36 -8.07 -1.53
N ILE A 38 12.69 -7.40 -2.47
CA ILE A 38 12.79 -5.94 -2.65
C ILE A 38 12.38 -5.19 -1.37
N GLU A 39 11.31 -5.64 -0.72
CA GLU A 39 10.81 -5.03 0.51
C GLU A 39 11.74 -5.24 1.71
N SER A 40 12.49 -6.34 1.73
CA SER A 40 13.41 -6.67 2.82
C SER A 40 14.67 -5.79 2.85
N ILE A 41 14.98 -5.09 1.76
CA ILE A 41 16.22 -4.29 1.63
C ILE A 41 16.29 -3.17 2.67
N LYS A 42 15.14 -2.56 2.98
CA LYS A 42 15.08 -1.44 3.94
C LYS A 42 13.92 -1.65 4.90
N SER A 43 14.26 -1.70 6.18
CA SER A 43 13.28 -1.57 7.27
C SER A 43 12.49 -0.28 7.10
N PHE A 44 11.17 -0.41 6.96
CA PHE A 44 10.26 0.73 6.94
C PHE A 44 9.72 0.94 8.35
N ASP A 45 10.18 2.00 9.00
CA ASP A 45 9.65 2.48 10.27
C ASP A 45 8.67 3.62 10.00
N LEU A 46 7.41 3.42 10.41
CA LEU A 46 6.36 4.42 10.29
C LEU A 46 6.59 5.62 11.23
N GLY A 47 7.21 5.36 12.38
CA GLY A 47 7.45 6.34 13.45
C GLY A 47 6.20 7.03 13.98
N PHE A 48 6.41 7.93 14.94
CA PHE A 48 5.35 8.76 15.51
C PHE A 48 4.88 9.83 14.51
N PRO A 49 3.55 10.07 14.37
CA PRO A 49 2.44 9.51 15.14
C PRO A 49 1.77 8.26 14.52
N LEU A 50 2.30 7.76 13.39
CA LEU A 50 1.64 6.70 12.62
C LEU A 50 1.68 5.35 13.34
N ASP A 51 2.77 5.06 14.05
CA ASP A 51 2.90 3.91 14.95
C ASP A 51 1.92 3.94 16.15
N PHE A 52 1.52 5.14 16.59
CA PHE A 52 0.61 5.38 17.70
C PHE A 52 -0.86 5.35 17.28
N ILE A 53 -1.19 5.94 16.13
CA ILE A 53 -2.56 6.00 15.60
C ILE A 53 -2.99 4.64 15.05
N GLY A 54 -2.07 3.91 14.40
CA GLY A 54 -2.31 2.62 13.76
C GLY A 54 -2.79 2.71 12.32
N GLU A 55 -3.11 1.55 11.74
CA GLU A 55 -3.55 1.41 10.35
C GLU A 55 -4.98 1.92 10.11
N ASP A 56 -5.32 2.22 8.85
CA ASP A 56 -6.68 2.67 8.49
C ASP A 56 -7.73 1.59 8.83
N PRO A 57 -8.73 1.89 9.68
CA PRO A 57 -9.83 0.98 9.98
C PRO A 57 -10.61 0.45 8.77
N ARG A 58 -10.56 1.16 7.63
CA ARG A 58 -11.17 0.72 6.37
C ARG A 58 -10.38 -0.37 5.67
N GLU A 59 -9.11 -0.54 5.98
CA GLU A 59 -8.26 -1.63 5.48
C GLU A 59 -8.38 -2.86 6.38
N THR A 60 -8.32 -2.66 7.70
CA THR A 60 -8.34 -3.75 8.69
C THR A 60 -9.75 -4.24 9.04
N GLY A 61 -10.78 -3.39 8.87
CA GLY A 61 -12.15 -3.66 9.30
C GLY A 61 -12.37 -3.50 10.82
N GLN A 62 -11.39 -2.99 11.55
CA GLN A 62 -11.43 -2.79 13.01
C GLN A 62 -11.04 -1.35 13.36
N SER A 63 -11.65 -0.79 14.40
CA SER A 63 -11.20 0.50 14.93
C SER A 63 -9.79 0.38 15.51
N THR A 64 -8.97 1.42 15.36
CA THR A 64 -7.66 1.43 16.02
C THR A 64 -7.84 1.58 17.55
N PRO A 65 -6.94 1.01 18.37
CA PRO A 65 -7.05 1.09 19.83
C PRO A 65 -7.15 2.53 20.36
N MET A 66 -6.44 3.46 19.72
CA MET A 66 -6.52 4.88 20.02
C MET A 66 -7.93 5.44 19.78
N MET A 67 -8.53 5.10 18.63
CA MET A 67 -9.87 5.55 18.25
C MET A 67 -10.95 4.98 19.19
N GLU A 68 -10.83 3.71 19.58
CA GLU A 68 -11.74 3.09 20.55
C GLU A 68 -11.67 3.77 21.92
N SER A 69 -10.45 4.09 22.38
CA SER A 69 -10.24 4.77 23.67
C SER A 69 -10.78 6.20 23.69
N LEU A 70 -10.70 6.94 22.57
CA LEU A 70 -11.16 8.33 22.51
C LEU A 70 -12.68 8.44 22.36
N LEU A 71 -13.32 7.50 21.66
CA LEU A 71 -14.74 7.55 21.37
C LEU A 71 -15.60 6.73 22.34
N GLY A 72 -14.97 5.96 23.24
CA GLY A 72 -15.66 5.17 24.26
C GLY A 72 -16.52 4.03 23.70
N GLY A 73 -16.25 3.59 22.46
CA GLY A 73 -17.07 2.59 21.78
C GLY A 73 -16.47 2.11 20.46
N LYS A 74 -16.96 0.95 19.99
CA LYS A 74 -16.54 0.35 18.72
C LYS A 74 -17.33 0.95 17.56
N ILE A 75 -16.62 1.34 16.50
CA ILE A 75 -17.23 1.83 15.25
C ILE A 75 -17.14 0.70 14.22
N ALA A 76 -18.25 0.45 13.53
CA ALA A 76 -18.26 -0.48 12.40
C ALA A 76 -17.67 0.21 11.17
N TRP A 77 -16.66 -0.41 10.56
CA TRP A 77 -16.02 0.06 9.34
C TRP A 77 -16.32 -0.87 8.17
N LYS A 78 -16.64 -0.29 7.01
CA LYS A 78 -16.77 -1.05 5.76
C LYS A 78 -15.38 -1.25 5.16
N LYS A 79 -14.98 -2.50 4.96
CA LYS A 79 -13.69 -2.83 4.33
C LYS A 79 -13.64 -2.33 2.89
N THR A 80 -12.54 -1.71 2.51
CA THR A 80 -12.31 -1.23 1.13
C THR A 80 -11.97 -2.37 0.18
N SER A 81 -11.95 -2.09 -1.13
CA SER A 81 -11.58 -3.07 -2.16
C SER A 81 -10.11 -3.46 -2.05
N THR A 82 -9.80 -4.73 -2.29
CA THR A 82 -8.41 -5.21 -2.35
C THR A 82 -7.65 -4.56 -3.51
N ALA A 83 -6.34 -4.41 -3.33
CA ALA A 83 -5.45 -3.85 -4.33
C ALA A 83 -5.45 -4.66 -5.65
N MET A 84 -5.39 -3.97 -6.78
CA MET A 84 -5.46 -4.61 -8.10
C MET A 84 -4.25 -5.54 -8.37
N GLY A 85 -4.53 -6.73 -8.88
CA GLY A 85 -3.53 -7.73 -9.27
C GLY A 85 -2.95 -8.54 -8.10
N TYR A 86 -3.69 -8.69 -7.00
CA TYR A 86 -3.57 -9.75 -5.99
C TYR A 86 -4.67 -10.80 -6.22
N ILE A 87 -4.74 -11.35 -7.43
CA ILE A 87 -5.61 -12.47 -7.83
C ILE A 87 -4.76 -13.47 -8.60
#